data_AF-A0A9N8CNK1-F1
#
_entry.id   AF-A0A9N8CNK1-F1
#
_cell.length_a   1.000
_cell.length_b   1.000
_cell.length_c   1.000
_cell.angle_alpha   90.00
_cell.angle_beta   90.00
_cell.angle_gamma   90.00
#
_symmetry.space_group_name_H-M   'P 1'
#
loop_
_entity.id
_entity.type
_entity.pdbx_description
1 polymer ?
#
loop_
_entity_poly.entity_id
_entity_poly.type
_entity_poly.pdbx_seq_one_letter_code
_entity_poly.pdbx_strand_id
1 'polypeptide(L)'
;MKGSRRYRNFDDYLIPSCDFEKSLRDNQLPLAIPTDCYDYIGSRMTLLASRLEEVNAMALAGDLPDVDISDKGVKITPLDNSVPSAASPFGDLVYGMLPHP
;
A
#
# COMPACT_ATOMS: atom_id res chain seq x y z
N MET A 1 -6.66 36.87 -3.76
CA MET A 1 -6.72 35.41 -3.63
C MET A 1 -6.29 35.02 -2.21
N LYS A 2 -7.23 34.83 -1.28
CA LYS A 2 -6.97 34.27 0.05
C LYS A 2 -7.77 32.97 0.12
N GLY A 3 -7.10 31.82 0.29
CA GLY A 3 -7.73 30.50 0.36
C GLY A 3 -7.20 29.46 -0.65
N SER A 4 -6.23 29.80 -1.51
CA SER A 4 -5.63 28.83 -2.42
C SER A 4 -4.75 27.83 -1.65
N ARG A 5 -5.17 26.55 -1.60
CA ARG A 5 -4.36 25.44 -1.06
C ARG A 5 -3.06 25.19 -1.85
N ARG A 6 -2.93 25.81 -3.03
CA ARG A 6 -1.77 25.67 -3.93
C ARG A 6 -0.50 26.35 -3.40
N TYR A 7 -0.61 27.24 -2.39
CA TYR A 7 0.52 28.04 -1.88
C TYR A 7 0.65 28.01 -0.34
N ARG A 8 0.10 27.00 0.34
CA ARG A 8 0.32 26.86 1.79
C ARG A 8 1.74 26.38 2.05
N ASN A 9 2.38 26.93 3.08
CA ASN A 9 3.68 26.44 3.50
C ASN A 9 3.52 25.00 4.01
N PHE A 10 4.54 24.17 3.83
CA PHE A 10 4.57 22.80 4.37
C PHE A 10 4.29 22.79 5.88
N ASP A 11 4.84 23.77 6.60
CA ASP A 11 4.65 23.95 8.04
C ASP A 11 3.18 24.11 8.44
N ASP A 12 2.33 24.66 7.56
CA ASP A 12 0.90 24.83 7.81
C ASP A 12 0.13 23.50 7.80
N TYR A 13 0.76 22.38 7.42
CA TYR A 13 0.19 21.03 7.43
C TYR A 13 0.72 20.17 8.58
N LEU A 14 1.70 20.66 9.33
CA LEU A 14 2.27 19.94 10.45
C LEU A 14 1.38 20.08 11.70
N ILE A 15 1.29 19.01 12.47
CA ILE A 15 0.75 19.09 13.83
C ILE A 15 1.76 19.89 14.66
N PRO A 16 1.36 20.97 15.35
CA PRO A 16 2.26 21.72 16.22
C PRO A 16 2.91 20.79 17.26
N SER A 17 4.21 20.97 17.52
CA SER A 17 4.96 20.05 18.39
C SER A 17 4.33 19.89 19.78
N CYS A 18 3.81 20.97 20.36
CA CYS A 18 3.14 20.91 21.66
C CYS A 18 1.84 20.06 21.63
N ASP A 19 1.09 20.15 20.53
CA ASP A 19 -0.14 19.37 20.33
C ASP A 19 0.19 17.90 20.07
N PHE A 20 1.22 17.64 19.26
CA PHE A 20 1.71 16.29 19.02
C PHE A 20 2.17 15.61 20.32
N GLU A 21 2.99 16.29 21.12
CA GLU A 21 3.44 15.75 22.41
C GLU A 21 2.29 15.48 23.38
N LYS A 22 1.28 16.36 23.40
CA LYS A 22 0.08 16.16 24.21
C LYS A 22 -0.68 14.92 23.75
N SER A 23 -0.97 14.80 22.46
CA SER A 23 -1.66 13.64 21.91
C SER A 23 -0.86 12.34 22.05
N LEU A 24 0.47 12.41 22.03
CA LEU A 24 1.34 11.26 22.31
C LEU A 24 1.21 10.82 23.78
N ARG A 25 1.29 11.75 24.74
CA ARG A 25 1.11 11.44 26.18
C ARG A 25 -0.28 10.92 26.50
N ASP A 26 -1.30 11.49 25.87
CA ASP A 26 -2.70 11.12 26.07
C ASP A 26 -3.09 9.83 25.30
N ASN A 27 -2.12 9.17 24.65
CA ASN A 27 -2.31 7.96 23.83
C ASN A 27 -3.39 8.11 22.73
N GLN A 28 -3.49 9.31 22.15
CA GLN A 28 -4.45 9.66 21.10
C GLN A 28 -3.92 9.44 19.68
N LEU A 29 -2.65 9.03 19.54
CA LEU A 29 -2.01 8.70 18.26
C LEU A 29 -1.57 7.22 18.23
N PRO A 30 -2.45 6.24 18.49
CA PRO A 30 -2.06 4.84 18.49
C PRO A 30 -1.73 4.39 17.06
N LEU A 31 -0.66 3.63 16.92
CA LEU A 31 -0.36 2.92 15.68
C LEU A 31 -1.04 1.55 15.74
N ALA A 32 -1.60 1.10 14.61
CA ALA A 32 -2.20 -0.23 14.47
C ALA A 32 -1.16 -1.36 14.40
N ILE A 33 0.06 -1.12 14.89
CA ILE A 33 1.18 -2.04 14.92
C ILE A 33 1.86 -1.97 16.28
N PRO A 34 2.60 -3.01 16.69
CA PRO A 34 3.49 -2.93 17.85
C PRO A 34 4.45 -1.75 17.67
N THR A 35 4.50 -0.87 18.68
CA THR A 35 5.41 0.27 18.72
C THR A 35 6.75 -0.08 19.37
N ASP A 36 6.82 -1.22 20.05
CA ASP A 36 8.09 -1.80 20.47
C ASP A 36 8.82 -2.39 19.25
N CYS A 37 10.08 -1.99 19.09
CA CYS A 37 10.90 -2.35 17.93
C CYS A 37 11.18 -3.85 17.87
N TYR A 38 11.47 -4.48 19.02
CA TYR A 38 11.81 -5.89 19.09
C TYR A 38 10.58 -6.76 18.83
N ASP A 39 9.43 -6.40 19.40
CA ASP A 39 8.16 -7.08 19.15
C ASP A 39 7.74 -6.95 17.68
N TYR A 40 7.88 -5.75 17.11
CA TYR A 40 7.59 -5.52 15.70
C TYR A 40 8.48 -6.39 14.81
N ILE A 41 9.81 -6.29 14.95
CA ILE A 41 10.75 -7.04 14.12
C ILE A 41 10.56 -8.55 14.31
N GLY A 42 10.38 -9.02 15.55
CA GLY A 42 10.09 -10.41 15.85
C GLY A 42 8.86 -10.91 15.10
N SER A 43 7.73 -10.19 15.21
CA SER A 43 6.49 -10.55 14.53
C SER A 43 6.64 -10.59 13.00
N ARG A 44 7.40 -9.64 12.41
CA ARG A 44 7.68 -9.59 10.97
C ARG A 44 8.55 -10.76 10.51
N MET A 45 9.55 -11.13 11.30
CA MET A 45 10.43 -12.27 10.99
C MET A 45 9.67 -13.60 11.07
N THR A 46 8.83 -13.79 12.08
CA THR A 46 7.97 -14.97 12.19
C THR A 46 7.00 -15.09 11.03
N LEU A 47 6.33 -13.98 10.67
CA LEU A 47 5.43 -13.94 9.51
C LEU A 47 6.17 -14.26 8.22
N LEU A 48 7.36 -13.68 8.01
CA LEU A 48 8.17 -13.94 6.84
C LEU A 48 8.56 -15.42 6.73
N ALA A 49 9.03 -16.02 7.82
CA ALA A 49 9.40 -17.43 7.84
C ALA A 49 8.21 -18.33 7.47
N SER A 50 7.04 -18.10 8.07
CA SER A 50 5.82 -18.85 7.78
C SER A 50 5.40 -18.75 6.31
N ARG A 51 5.47 -17.55 5.71
CA ARG A 51 5.12 -17.37 4.30
C ARG A 51 6.12 -18.00 3.35
N LEU A 52 7.41 -17.97 3.68
CA LEU A 52 8.43 -18.66 2.88
C LEU A 52 8.23 -20.18 2.92
N GLU A 53 7.85 -20.73 4.07
CA GLU A 53 7.57 -22.15 4.23
C GLU A 53 6.37 -22.59 3.38
N GLU A 54 5.28 -21.80 3.42
CA GLU A 54 4.08 -21.98 2.59
C GLU A 54 4.40 -21.91 1.09
N VAL A 55 5.12 -20.88 0.66
CA VAL A 55 5.53 -20.70 -0.74
C VAL A 55 6.46 -21.82 -1.19
N ASN A 56 7.39 -22.26 -0.36
CA ASN A 56 8.29 -23.37 -0.69
C ASN A 56 7.51 -24.68 -0.86
N ALA A 57 6.51 -24.95 0.00
CA ALA A 57 5.66 -26.12 -0.14
C ALA A 57 4.86 -26.09 -1.47
N MET A 58 4.27 -24.94 -1.82
CA MET A 58 3.57 -24.75 -3.10
C MET A 58 4.53 -24.89 -4.30
N ALA A 59 5.75 -24.36 -4.20
CA ALA A 59 6.77 -24.47 -5.24
C ALA A 59 7.13 -25.93 -5.53
N LEU A 60 7.32 -26.74 -4.49
CA LEU A 60 7.61 -28.16 -4.60
C LEU A 60 6.44 -28.97 -5.19
N ALA A 61 5.20 -28.56 -4.90
CA ALA A 61 3.99 -29.17 -5.45
C ALA A 61 3.68 -28.71 -6.89
N GLY A 62 4.29 -27.63 -7.37
CA GLY A 62 3.95 -27.00 -8.65
C GLY A 62 2.66 -26.18 -8.62
N ASP A 63 2.20 -25.79 -7.42
CA ASP A 63 0.91 -25.14 -7.17
C ASP A 63 1.02 -23.61 -7.05
N LEU A 64 2.17 -23.03 -7.35
CA LEU A 64 2.31 -21.58 -7.29
C LEU A 64 1.43 -20.91 -8.36
N PRO A 65 0.53 -20.00 -7.98
CA PRO A 65 -0.29 -19.29 -8.94
C PRO A 65 0.61 -18.38 -9.79
N ASP A 66 0.35 -18.36 -11.09
CA ASP A 66 1.02 -17.47 -12.06
C ASP A 66 2.55 -17.63 -12.13
N VAL A 67 3.13 -18.66 -11.52
CA VAL A 67 4.58 -18.91 -11.50
C VAL A 67 4.91 -20.30 -12.02
N ASP A 68 5.85 -20.35 -12.95
CA ASP A 68 6.45 -21.59 -13.46
C ASP A 68 7.93 -21.64 -13.07
N ILE A 69 8.33 -22.70 -12.38
CA ILE A 69 9.72 -22.94 -11.93
C ILE A 69 10.26 -24.14 -12.68
N SER A 70 11.31 -23.93 -13.46
CA SER A 70 11.96 -24.99 -14.25
C SER A 70 13.49 -24.81 -14.26
N ASP A 71 14.19 -25.73 -14.91
CA ASP A 71 15.65 -25.65 -15.11
C ASP A 71 16.09 -24.39 -15.89
N LYS A 72 15.15 -23.70 -16.55
CA LYS A 72 15.39 -22.43 -17.26
C LYS A 72 15.27 -21.21 -16.35
N GLY A 73 14.87 -21.39 -15.10
CA GLY A 73 14.66 -20.34 -14.11
C GLY A 73 13.18 -20.16 -13.72
N VAL A 74 12.89 -19.00 -13.13
CA VAL A 74 11.55 -18.63 -12.66
C VAL A 74 10.87 -17.74 -13.69
N LYS A 75 9.68 -18.13 -14.15
CA LYS A 75 8.82 -17.33 -15.00
C LYS A 75 7.58 -16.91 -14.21
N ILE A 76 7.32 -15.61 -14.17
CA ILE A 76 6.14 -15.03 -13.54
C ILE A 76 5.22 -14.50 -14.65
N THR A 77 3.96 -14.89 -14.62
CA THR A 77 2.94 -14.43 -15.57
C THR A 77 2.66 -12.95 -15.31
N PRO A 78 2.78 -12.08 -16.33
CA PRO A 78 2.45 -10.67 -16.18
C PRO A 78 0.98 -10.49 -15.77
N LEU A 79 0.70 -9.44 -15.00
CA LEU A 79 -0.68 -9.09 -14.68
C LEU A 79 -1.38 -8.55 -15.94
N ASP A 80 -2.45 -9.21 -16.37
CA ASP A 80 -3.32 -8.67 -17.40
C ASP A 80 -4.14 -7.51 -16.87
N ASN A 81 -4.33 -6.49 -17.71
CA ASN A 81 -5.08 -5.31 -17.34
C ASN A 81 -6.53 -5.70 -17.02
N SER A 82 -6.87 -5.72 -15.73
CA SER A 82 -8.19 -6.15 -15.23
C SER A 82 -9.27 -5.08 -15.44
N VAL A 83 -8.91 -3.96 -16.04
CA VAL A 83 -9.80 -2.87 -16.38
C VAL A 83 -10.71 -3.31 -17.52
N PRO A 84 -12.05 -3.35 -17.32
CA PRO A 84 -12.98 -3.67 -18.40
C PRO A 84 -12.79 -2.71 -19.56
N SER A 85 -12.91 -3.20 -20.79
CA SER A 85 -12.79 -2.38 -22.00
C SER A 85 -13.75 -1.18 -22.01
N ALA A 86 -14.86 -1.27 -21.26
CA ALA A 86 -15.83 -0.20 -21.09
C ALA A 86 -15.40 0.93 -20.14
N ALA A 87 -14.35 0.77 -19.33
CA ALA A 87 -13.96 1.75 -18.33
C ALA A 87 -13.41 3.04 -18.94
N SER A 88 -12.61 2.95 -20.02
CA SER A 88 -12.10 4.14 -20.71
C SER A 88 -13.22 4.91 -21.42
N PRO A 89 -14.09 4.28 -22.24
CA PRO A 89 -15.24 4.98 -22.84
C PRO A 89 -16.17 5.63 -21.80
N PHE A 90 -16.38 4.99 -20.65
CA PHE A 90 -17.19 5.56 -19.57
C PHE A 90 -16.50 6.77 -18.91
N GLY A 91 -15.19 6.69 -18.69
CA GLY A 91 -14.40 7.80 -18.17
C GLY A 91 -14.48 9.03 -19.08
N ASP A 92 -14.36 8.82 -20.40
CA ASP A 92 -14.47 9.88 -21.39
C ASP A 92 -15.86 10.53 -21.40
N LEU A 93 -16.92 9.73 -21.28
CA LEU A 93 -18.30 10.21 -21.18
C LEU A 93 -18.49 11.10 -19.95
N VAL A 94 -18.09 10.64 -18.77
CA VAL A 94 -18.25 11.39 -17.51
C VAL A 94 -17.40 12.66 -17.54
N TYR A 95 -16.18 12.59 -18.08
CA TYR A 95 -15.31 13.75 -18.22
C TYR A 95 -15.94 14.82 -19.13
N GLY A 96 -16.58 14.41 -20.24
CA GLY A 96 -17.30 15.32 -21.12
C GLY A 96 -18.51 16.02 -20.49
N MET A 97 -19.06 15.49 -19.40
CA MET A 97 -20.17 16.11 -18.65
C MET A 97 -19.71 17.17 -17.64
N LEU A 98 -18.41 17.27 -17.35
CA LEU A 98 -17.89 18.22 -16.39
C LEU A 98 -17.81 19.63 -17.02
N PRO A 99 -18.06 20.71 -16.24
CA PRO A 99 -17.83 22.06 -16.70
C PRO A 99 -16.35 22.27 -16.98
N HIS A 100 -16.03 22.74 -18.17
CA HIS A 100 -14.67 23.06 -18.57
C HIS A 100 -14.34 24.50 -18.13
N PRO A 101 -13.16 24.75 -17.54
CA PRO A 101 -12.73 26.09 -17.15
C PRO A 101 -12.39 26.99 -18.34
#